data_AF-A0A1F7QJ56-F1
#
_entry.id   AF-A0A1F7QJ56-F1
#
_cell.length_a   1.000
_cell.length_b   1.000
_cell.length_c   1.000
_cell.angle_alpha   90.00
_cell.angle_beta   90.00
_cell.angle_gamma   90.00
#
_symmetry.space_group_name_H-M   'P 1'
#
loop_
_entity.id
_entity.type
_entity.pdbx_description
1 polymer ?
#
loop_
_entity_poly.entity_id
_entity_poly.type
_entity_poly.pdbx_seq_one_letter_code
_entity_poly.pdbx_strand_id
1 'polypeptide(L)'
;MSERQQKPFSEELRIWLKSHEPKTLERLSQVFEEKSFAVLFLILLAVPALPIPTGGITHVFEVIAMVLALELIIGRKTLWMPRRWSKLKIAGGSESKVVPYILRRVRWFERYAKPRLSELLAHPLFLRITGVVIFCLSLAAFLAPPFSGLDTLPALGVVIISLALILEDAALYLVGLLIGALGVGLEIGLSTLVLQYVGSQL
;
A
#
# COMPACT_ATOMS: atom_id res chain seq x y z
N MET A 1 24.82 -24.96 6.05
CA MET A 1 24.03 -23.77 6.45
C MET A 1 22.77 -23.81 5.62
N SER A 2 21.61 -24.07 6.24
CA SER A 2 20.36 -24.37 5.54
C SER A 2 19.93 -23.25 4.59
N GLU A 3 19.89 -23.55 3.30
CA GLU A 3 19.08 -22.85 2.32
C GLU A 3 17.63 -22.87 2.80
N ARG A 4 17.17 -21.79 3.45
CA ARG A 4 15.74 -21.50 3.49
C ARG A 4 15.35 -21.22 2.05
N GLN A 5 14.75 -22.19 1.38
CA GLN A 5 13.96 -21.93 0.17
C GLN A 5 12.89 -20.90 0.58
N GLN A 6 13.15 -19.62 0.32
CA GLN A 6 12.17 -18.56 0.52
C GLN A 6 10.99 -18.91 -0.38
N LYS A 7 9.86 -19.24 0.24
CA LYS A 7 8.65 -19.50 -0.51
C LYS A 7 8.25 -18.20 -1.22
N PRO A 8 7.64 -18.28 -2.41
CA PRO A 8 7.05 -17.13 -3.06
C PRO A 8 6.15 -16.37 -2.08
N PHE A 9 6.24 -15.03 -2.01
CA PHE A 9 5.42 -14.21 -1.14
C PHE A 9 3.92 -14.44 -1.40
N SER A 10 3.53 -14.71 -2.66
CA SER A 10 2.14 -15.05 -2.98
C SER A 10 1.69 -16.36 -2.34
N GLU A 11 2.60 -17.28 -2.05
CA GLU A 11 2.32 -18.54 -1.36
C GLU A 11 2.22 -18.33 0.15
N GLU A 12 3.13 -17.56 0.76
CA GLU A 12 3.06 -17.19 2.18
C GLU A 12 1.77 -16.43 2.49
N LEU A 13 1.42 -15.44 1.66
CA LEU A 13 0.17 -14.70 1.77
C LEU A 13 -1.04 -15.62 1.62
N ARG A 14 -1.01 -16.57 0.67
CA ARG A 14 -2.10 -17.54 0.48
C ARG A 14 -2.26 -18.46 1.69
N ILE A 15 -1.17 -18.95 2.26
CA ILE A 15 -1.18 -19.81 3.45
C ILE A 15 -1.75 -19.02 4.63
N TRP A 16 -1.26 -17.80 4.87
CA TRP A 16 -1.75 -16.94 5.94
C TRP A 16 -3.23 -16.61 5.77
N LEU A 17 -3.69 -16.32 4.55
CA LEU A 17 -5.11 -16.02 4.30
C LEU A 17 -6.03 -17.23 4.53
N LYS A 18 -5.58 -18.43 4.13
CA LYS A 18 -6.35 -19.67 4.27
C LYS A 18 -6.28 -20.31 5.66
N SER A 19 -5.35 -19.87 6.51
CA SER A 19 -5.26 -20.39 7.88
C SER A 19 -6.51 -20.02 8.67
N HIS A 20 -6.91 -20.87 9.62
CA HIS A 20 -8.01 -20.58 10.55
C HIS A 20 -7.61 -19.56 11.63
N GLU A 21 -6.38 -19.04 11.55
CA GLU A 21 -5.86 -18.08 12.51
C GLU A 21 -6.52 -16.70 12.34
N PRO A 22 -6.73 -15.97 13.46
CA PRO A 22 -7.30 -14.64 13.43
C PRO A 22 -6.41 -13.70 12.60
N LYS A 23 -7.01 -13.01 11.63
CA LYS A 23 -6.35 -12.04 10.75
C LYS A 23 -6.13 -10.71 11.49
N THR A 24 -5.28 -10.74 12.50
CA THR A 24 -4.93 -9.57 13.30
C THR A 24 -3.62 -8.95 12.84
N LEU A 25 -3.45 -7.67 13.15
CA LEU A 25 -2.21 -6.96 12.88
C LEU A 25 -1.00 -7.65 13.55
N GLU A 26 -1.17 -8.20 14.76
CA GLU A 26 -0.10 -8.88 15.51
C GLU A 26 0.43 -10.11 14.76
N ARG A 27 -0.48 -10.95 14.25
CA ARG A 27 -0.09 -12.13 13.46
C ARG A 27 0.53 -11.75 12.13
N LEU A 28 0.02 -10.70 11.47
CA LEU A 28 0.63 -10.19 10.25
C LEU A 28 2.08 -9.75 10.53
N SER A 29 2.32 -9.03 11.62
CA SER A 29 3.67 -8.61 12.01
C SER A 29 4.64 -9.77 12.26
N GLN A 30 4.14 -10.88 12.80
CA GLN A 30 4.94 -12.08 13.08
C GLN A 30 5.24 -12.88 11.82
N VAL A 31 4.33 -12.88 10.84
CA VAL A 31 4.48 -13.67 9.60
C VAL A 31 5.35 -12.95 8.59
N PHE A 32 5.20 -11.63 8.46
CA PHE A 32 5.87 -10.85 7.40
C PHE A 32 7.03 -9.98 7.92
N GLU A 33 7.30 -10.00 9.24
CA GLU A 33 8.44 -9.35 9.89
C GLU A 33 8.73 -7.93 9.35
N GLU A 34 9.89 -7.72 8.72
CA GLU A 34 10.33 -6.43 8.18
C GLU A 34 9.47 -5.91 7.02
N LYS A 35 8.75 -6.80 6.32
CA LYS A 35 7.85 -6.47 5.20
C LYS A 35 6.42 -6.12 5.65
N SER A 36 6.13 -6.18 6.95
CA SER A 36 4.77 -6.02 7.49
C SER A 36 4.11 -4.69 7.10
N PHE A 37 4.85 -3.59 7.11
CA PHE A 37 4.35 -2.28 6.66
C PHE A 37 3.92 -2.32 5.19
N ALA A 38 4.77 -2.85 4.31
CA ALA A 38 4.47 -2.97 2.89
C ALA A 38 3.23 -3.85 2.64
N VAL A 39 3.09 -4.96 3.36
CA VAL A 39 1.89 -5.82 3.26
C VAL A 39 0.63 -5.08 3.70
N LEU A 40 0.71 -4.27 4.77
CA LEU A 40 -0.44 -3.48 5.22
C LEU A 40 -0.83 -2.39 4.24
N PHE A 41 0.14 -1.62 3.71
CA PHE A 41 -0.14 -0.61 2.69
C PHE A 41 -0.78 -1.23 1.45
N LEU A 42 -0.27 -2.39 1.01
CA LEU A 42 -0.84 -3.15 -0.09
C LEU A 42 -2.31 -3.52 0.19
N ILE A 43 -2.62 -4.09 1.35
CA ILE A 43 -3.99 -4.53 1.66
C ILE A 43 -4.94 -3.35 1.84
N LEU A 44 -4.52 -2.32 2.58
CA LEU A 44 -5.33 -1.14 2.86
C LEU A 44 -5.66 -0.35 1.59
N LEU A 45 -4.66 -0.15 0.72
CA LEU A 45 -4.83 0.66 -0.48
C LEU A 45 -5.20 -0.14 -1.73
N ALA A 46 -5.22 -1.47 -1.68
CA ALA A 46 -5.73 -2.30 -2.78
C ALA A 46 -7.19 -2.00 -3.10
N VAL A 47 -8.01 -1.63 -2.12
CA VAL A 47 -9.42 -1.27 -2.35
C VAL A 47 -9.56 0.14 -2.98
N PRO A 48 -8.96 1.21 -2.41
CA PRO A 48 -8.93 2.53 -3.06
C PRO A 48 -8.25 2.55 -4.44
N ALA A 49 -7.28 1.66 -4.70
CA ALA A 49 -6.62 1.55 -6.00
C ALA A 49 -7.49 0.93 -7.11
N LEU A 50 -8.70 0.46 -6.80
CA LEU A 50 -9.64 -0.01 -7.81
C LEU A 50 -10.46 1.17 -8.33
N PRO A 51 -10.68 1.28 -9.65
CA PRO A 51 -11.51 2.32 -10.25
C PRO A 51 -13.00 2.03 -10.01
N ILE A 52 -13.39 1.98 -8.74
CA ILE A 52 -14.76 1.74 -8.28
C ILE A 52 -15.17 3.00 -7.54
N PRO A 53 -16.34 3.60 -7.84
CA PRO A 53 -16.85 4.73 -7.08
C PRO A 53 -17.18 4.28 -5.66
N THR A 54 -16.23 4.41 -4.75
CA THR A 54 -16.33 4.01 -3.34
C THR A 54 -17.04 5.07 -2.50
N GLY A 55 -17.28 6.27 -3.05
CA GLY A 55 -18.00 7.34 -2.38
C GLY A 55 -17.35 7.81 -1.07
N GLY A 56 -16.02 7.73 -0.98
CA GLY A 56 -15.26 8.12 0.21
C GLY A 56 -15.24 7.09 1.34
N ILE A 57 -15.86 5.91 1.16
CA ILE A 57 -15.76 4.79 2.13
C ILE A 57 -14.29 4.36 2.32
N THR A 58 -13.46 4.57 1.30
CA THR A 58 -12.04 4.24 1.29
C THR A 58 -11.16 5.18 2.10
N HIS A 59 -11.64 6.37 2.48
CA HIS A 59 -10.85 7.33 3.25
C HIS A 59 -10.39 6.80 4.61
N VAL A 60 -11.16 5.89 5.23
CA VAL A 60 -10.73 5.24 6.47
C VAL A 60 -9.44 4.44 6.25
N PHE A 61 -9.30 3.76 5.11
CA PHE A 61 -8.10 3.00 4.78
C PHE A 61 -6.90 3.90 4.51
N GLU A 62 -7.12 5.03 3.84
CA GLU A 62 -6.08 6.04 3.57
C GLU A 62 -5.58 6.69 4.86
N VAL A 63 -6.48 7.02 5.79
CA VAL A 63 -6.10 7.56 7.10
C VAL A 63 -5.28 6.55 7.90
N ILE A 64 -5.68 5.28 7.91
CA ILE A 64 -4.88 4.22 8.56
C ILE A 64 -3.51 4.08 7.89
N ALA A 65 -3.46 4.12 6.55
CA ALA A 65 -2.21 4.08 5.80
C ALA A 65 -1.31 5.28 6.14
N MET A 66 -1.85 6.49 6.25
CA MET A 66 -1.09 7.68 6.66
C MET A 66 -0.47 7.50 8.06
N VAL A 67 -1.23 6.97 9.03
CA VAL A 67 -0.70 6.71 10.39
C VAL A 67 0.44 5.69 10.34
N LEU A 68 0.28 4.59 9.61
CA LEU A 68 1.33 3.58 9.44
C LEU A 68 2.56 4.14 8.70
N ALA A 69 2.36 5.04 7.74
CA ALA A 69 3.44 5.71 7.04
C ALA A 69 4.25 6.61 7.98
N LEU A 70 3.60 7.34 8.90
CA LEU A 70 4.28 8.11 9.95
C LEU A 70 5.12 7.21 10.85
N GLU A 71 4.63 6.03 11.23
CA GLU A 71 5.42 5.06 12.01
C GLU A 71 6.69 4.61 11.25
N LEU A 72 6.55 4.39 9.94
CA LEU A 72 7.67 4.02 9.07
C LEU A 72 8.69 5.18 8.95
N ILE A 73 8.23 6.43 8.84
CA ILE A 73 9.07 7.64 8.80
C ILE A 73 9.90 7.79 10.08
N ILE A 74 9.28 7.53 11.24
CA ILE A 74 9.97 7.54 12.55
C ILE A 74 11.07 6.45 12.59
N GLY A 75 11.03 5.48 11.69
CA GLY A 75 12.00 4.39 11.61
C GLY A 75 11.66 3.22 12.53
N ARG A 76 10.37 3.02 12.83
CA ARG A 76 9.91 1.84 13.56
C ARG A 76 10.15 0.60 12.70
N LYS A 77 10.94 -0.35 13.20
CA LYS A 77 11.22 -1.63 12.52
C LYS A 77 10.07 -2.63 12.63
N THR A 78 9.17 -2.40 13.58
CA THR A 78 8.01 -3.25 13.87
C THR A 78 6.80 -2.36 14.06
N LEU A 79 5.62 -2.84 13.67
CA LEU A 79 4.36 -2.14 13.84
C LEU A 79 4.15 -1.76 15.31
N TRP A 80 3.90 -0.48 15.60
CA TRP A 80 3.63 -0.07 16.96
C TRP A 80 2.19 -0.44 17.31
N MET A 81 2.00 -1.58 17.99
CA MET A 81 0.69 -1.93 18.54
C MET A 81 0.54 -1.45 19.99
N PRO A 82 -0.33 -0.47 20.27
CA PRO A 82 -0.98 -0.41 21.57
C PRO A 82 -1.69 -1.76 21.81
N ARG A 83 -1.64 -2.33 23.02
CA ARG A 83 -2.30 -3.62 23.36
C ARG A 83 -3.78 -3.73 22.95
N ARG A 84 -4.46 -2.59 22.73
CA ARG A 84 -5.84 -2.52 22.24
C ARG A 84 -6.00 -2.85 20.74
N TRP A 85 -4.96 -2.62 19.94
CA TRP A 85 -4.96 -2.77 18.47
C TRP A 85 -4.39 -4.11 18.01
N SER A 86 -3.73 -4.87 18.89
CA SER A 86 -3.21 -6.21 18.56
C SER A 86 -4.32 -7.20 18.17
N LYS A 87 -5.54 -6.96 18.65
CA LYS A 87 -6.75 -7.74 18.32
C LYS A 87 -7.57 -7.13 17.18
N LEU A 88 -7.17 -5.99 16.62
CA LEU A 88 -7.91 -5.37 15.51
C LEU A 88 -7.84 -6.32 14.31
N LYS A 89 -9.00 -6.76 13.84
CA LYS A 89 -9.11 -7.59 12.64
C LYS A 89 -8.85 -6.70 11.43
N ILE A 90 -8.00 -7.17 10.52
CA ILE A 90 -7.75 -6.48 9.26
C ILE A 90 -9.05 -6.57 8.44
N ALA A 91 -9.63 -5.41 8.11
CA ALA A 91 -10.82 -5.33 7.27
C ALA A 91 -10.49 -5.94 5.90
N GLY A 92 -11.30 -6.91 5.45
CA GLY A 92 -11.05 -7.68 4.22
C GLY A 92 -10.78 -9.18 4.43
N GLY A 93 -10.88 -9.69 5.66
CA GLY A 93 -10.64 -11.10 6.00
C GLY A 93 -11.40 -12.11 5.11
N SER A 94 -10.63 -13.02 4.50
CA SER A 94 -10.92 -14.30 3.81
C SER A 94 -12.11 -14.44 2.84
N GLU A 95 -13.21 -13.73 3.01
CA GLU A 95 -14.48 -13.94 2.28
C GLU A 95 -14.72 -12.90 1.17
N SER A 96 -13.93 -11.83 1.11
CA SER A 96 -14.08 -10.80 0.08
C SER A 96 -13.40 -11.21 -1.24
N LYS A 97 -14.02 -10.89 -2.38
CA LYS A 97 -13.45 -11.08 -3.74
C LYS A 97 -12.12 -10.35 -3.95
N VAL A 98 -11.76 -9.43 -3.06
CA VAL A 98 -10.51 -8.64 -3.08
C VAL A 98 -9.30 -9.53 -2.85
N VAL A 99 -9.39 -10.49 -1.92
CA VAL A 99 -8.29 -11.39 -1.56
C VAL A 99 -7.76 -12.22 -2.73
N PRO A 100 -8.60 -12.96 -3.50
CA PRO A 100 -8.13 -13.71 -4.66
C PRO A 100 -7.63 -12.80 -5.79
N TYR A 101 -8.14 -11.57 -5.91
CA TYR A 101 -7.64 -10.59 -6.86
C TYR A 101 -6.21 -10.16 -6.51
N ILE A 102 -5.97 -9.78 -5.25
CA ILE A 102 -4.64 -9.45 -4.73
C ILE A 102 -3.69 -10.61 -5.01
N LEU A 103 -4.01 -11.83 -4.57
CA LEU A 103 -3.15 -13.01 -4.78
C LEU A 103 -2.80 -13.24 -6.25
N ARG A 104 -3.76 -13.05 -7.17
CA ARG A 104 -3.53 -13.19 -8.61
C ARG A 104 -2.57 -12.12 -9.13
N ARG A 105 -2.73 -10.86 -8.71
CA ARG A 105 -1.86 -9.75 -9.11
C ARG A 105 -0.46 -9.90 -8.53
N VAL A 106 -0.34 -10.22 -7.24
CA VAL A 106 0.95 -10.51 -6.58
C VAL A 106 1.72 -11.57 -7.35
N ARG A 107 1.09 -12.72 -7.66
CA ARG A 107 1.74 -13.82 -8.39
C ARG A 107 2.16 -13.42 -9.81
N TRP A 108 1.38 -12.56 -10.46
CA TRP A 108 1.75 -12.04 -11.77
C TRP A 108 3.01 -11.18 -11.66
N PHE A 109 3.06 -10.22 -10.73
CA PHE A 109 4.25 -9.40 -10.51
C PHE A 109 5.46 -10.21 -10.06
N GLU A 110 5.27 -11.17 -9.16
CA GLU A 110 6.33 -12.07 -8.68
C GLU A 110 7.00 -12.87 -9.80
N ARG A 111 6.26 -13.22 -10.87
CA ARG A 111 6.83 -13.91 -12.04
C ARG A 111 7.74 -12.99 -12.87
N TYR A 112 7.50 -11.69 -12.88
CA TYR A 112 8.28 -10.71 -13.64
C TYR A 112 9.33 -10.00 -12.79
N ALA A 113 9.13 -9.97 -11.47
CA ALA A 113 10.00 -9.30 -10.54
C ALA A 113 11.36 -9.99 -10.50
N LYS A 114 12.41 -9.17 -10.51
CA LYS A 114 13.77 -9.63 -10.25
C LYS A 114 14.26 -8.87 -9.02
N PRO A 115 14.75 -9.54 -7.96
CA PRO A 115 15.28 -8.85 -6.79
C PRO A 115 16.48 -8.01 -7.24
N ARG A 116 16.26 -6.71 -7.39
CA ARG A 116 17.20 -5.73 -7.96
C ARG A 116 17.39 -4.68 -6.90
N LEU A 117 18.64 -4.53 -6.45
CA LEU A 117 19.01 -3.59 -5.38
C LEU A 117 18.25 -3.85 -4.07
N SER A 118 18.05 -5.13 -3.71
CA SER A 118 17.40 -5.54 -2.46
C SER A 118 18.00 -4.84 -1.23
N GLU A 119 19.32 -4.69 -1.18
CA GLU A 119 20.02 -3.96 -0.11
C GLU A 119 19.60 -2.49 0.01
N LEU A 120 19.31 -1.83 -1.12
CA LEU A 120 18.84 -0.44 -1.14
C LEU A 120 17.41 -0.36 -0.63
N LEU A 121 16.51 -1.26 -1.06
CA LEU A 121 15.13 -1.28 -0.59
C LEU A 121 15.01 -1.66 0.89
N ALA A 122 15.94 -2.47 1.40
CA ALA A 122 16.03 -2.83 2.82
C ALA A 122 16.72 -1.75 3.68
N HIS A 123 17.33 -0.73 3.06
CA HIS A 123 18.09 0.26 3.81
C HIS A 123 17.17 1.12 4.70
N PRO A 124 17.45 1.30 6.00
CA PRO A 124 16.58 2.03 6.92
C PRO A 124 16.23 3.45 6.47
N LEU A 125 17.19 4.17 5.88
CA LEU A 125 16.93 5.51 5.33
C LEU A 125 15.99 5.46 4.12
N PHE A 126 16.13 4.45 3.25
CA PHE A 126 15.27 4.30 2.09
C PHE A 126 13.84 3.98 2.51
N LEU A 127 13.66 3.12 3.51
CA LEU A 127 12.34 2.84 4.09
C LEU A 127 11.68 4.08 4.70
N ARG A 128 12.44 4.95 5.38
CA ARG A 128 11.92 6.23 5.90
C ARG A 128 11.49 7.18 4.78
N ILE A 129 12.31 7.33 3.74
CA ILE A 129 11.97 8.14 2.56
C ILE A 129 10.73 7.57 1.88
N THR A 130 10.65 6.24 1.74
CA THR A 130 9.48 5.56 1.20
C THR A 130 8.25 5.82 2.05
N GLY A 131 8.38 5.85 3.39
CA GLY A 131 7.31 6.26 4.28
C GLY A 131 6.80 7.67 4.01
N VAL A 132 7.68 8.64 3.72
CA VAL A 132 7.28 10.00 3.30
C VAL A 132 6.52 9.96 1.98
N VAL A 133 7.03 9.24 0.98
CA VAL A 133 6.35 9.09 -0.32
C VAL A 133 4.96 8.49 -0.15
N ILE A 134 4.84 7.39 0.61
CA ILE A 134 3.57 6.73 0.88
C ILE A 134 2.61 7.68 1.61
N PHE A 135 3.09 8.41 2.61
CA PHE A 135 2.27 9.40 3.33
C PHE A 135 1.72 10.46 2.37
N CYS A 136 2.56 11.05 1.51
CA CYS A 136 2.14 12.05 0.54
C CYS A 136 1.13 11.50 -0.47
N LEU A 137 1.34 10.29 -0.99
CA LEU A 137 0.41 9.66 -1.94
C LEU A 137 -0.92 9.27 -1.29
N SER A 138 -0.90 8.77 -0.05
CA SER A 138 -2.12 8.50 0.72
C SER A 138 -2.87 9.77 1.08
N LEU A 139 -2.16 10.86 1.38
CA LEU A 139 -2.76 12.16 1.62
C LEU A 139 -3.42 12.72 0.35
N ALA A 140 -2.78 12.59 -0.82
CA ALA A 140 -3.37 12.97 -2.09
C ALA A 140 -4.63 12.15 -2.39
N ALA A 141 -4.58 10.82 -2.24
CA ALA A 141 -5.77 9.97 -2.37
C ALA A 141 -6.91 10.42 -1.43
N PHE A 142 -6.58 10.81 -0.20
CA PHE A 142 -7.55 11.29 0.77
C PHE A 142 -8.16 12.66 0.42
N LEU A 143 -7.40 13.55 -0.21
CA LEU A 143 -7.85 14.88 -0.61
C LEU A 143 -8.63 14.87 -1.94
N ALA A 144 -8.50 13.81 -2.71
CA ALA A 144 -9.20 13.67 -3.97
C ALA A 144 -10.73 13.80 -3.77
N PRO A 145 -11.43 14.57 -4.61
CA PRO A 145 -12.87 14.76 -4.48
C PRO A 145 -13.62 13.41 -4.55
N PRO A 146 -14.63 13.19 -3.69
CA PRO A 146 -15.40 11.96 -3.73
C PRO A 146 -16.08 11.81 -5.11
N PHE A 147 -16.15 10.57 -5.60
CA PHE A 147 -16.73 10.22 -6.91
C PHE A 147 -15.95 10.72 -8.15
N SER A 148 -14.79 11.35 -7.99
CA SER A 148 -13.94 11.76 -9.12
C SER A 148 -13.08 10.63 -9.69
N GLY A 149 -12.81 9.59 -8.88
CA GLY A 149 -11.88 8.51 -9.22
C GLY A 149 -10.41 8.95 -9.25
N LEU A 150 -10.11 10.19 -8.87
CA LEU A 150 -8.75 10.74 -8.85
C LEU A 150 -7.88 10.14 -7.72
N ASP A 151 -8.52 9.60 -6.68
CA ASP A 151 -7.92 8.83 -5.59
C ASP A 151 -7.27 7.51 -6.05
N THR A 152 -7.75 6.97 -7.18
CA THR A 152 -7.31 5.67 -7.71
C THR A 152 -5.82 5.66 -8.04
N LEU A 153 -5.30 6.71 -8.69
CA LEU A 153 -3.92 6.74 -9.19
C LEU A 153 -2.89 6.88 -8.07
N PRO A 154 -3.03 7.81 -7.10
CA PRO A 154 -2.14 7.86 -5.95
C PRO A 154 -2.18 6.56 -5.12
N ALA A 155 -3.38 6.01 -4.86
CA ALA A 155 -3.51 4.74 -4.14
C ALA A 155 -2.85 3.56 -4.89
N LEU A 156 -3.03 3.49 -6.21
CA LEU A 156 -2.38 2.49 -7.06
C LEU A 156 -0.86 2.62 -7.03
N GLY A 157 -0.34 3.85 -7.02
CA GLY A 157 1.09 4.13 -6.84
C GLY A 157 1.62 3.50 -5.56
N VAL A 158 0.93 3.69 -4.43
CA VAL A 158 1.32 3.07 -3.16
C VAL A 158 1.23 1.54 -3.20
N VAL A 159 0.20 0.97 -3.82
CA VAL A 159 0.07 -0.50 -3.97
C VAL A 159 1.27 -1.07 -4.74
N ILE A 160 1.69 -0.41 -5.81
CA ILE A 160 2.83 -0.84 -6.62
C ILE A 160 4.15 -0.65 -5.87
N ILE A 161 4.33 0.47 -5.16
CA ILE A 161 5.49 0.69 -4.28
C ILE A 161 5.56 -0.39 -3.20
N SER A 162 4.43 -0.75 -2.61
CA SER A 162 4.34 -1.81 -1.59
C SER A 162 4.72 -3.17 -2.16
N LEU A 163 4.26 -3.50 -3.37
CA LEU A 163 4.69 -4.69 -4.10
C LEU A 163 6.19 -4.68 -4.39
N ALA A 164 6.74 -3.54 -4.77
CA ALA A 164 8.17 -3.38 -5.02
C ALA A 164 9.01 -3.64 -3.77
N LEU A 165 8.59 -3.14 -2.60
CA LEU A 165 9.24 -3.44 -1.32
C LEU A 165 9.14 -4.92 -0.97
N ILE A 166 7.98 -5.54 -1.20
CA ILE A 166 7.76 -6.96 -0.90
C ILE A 166 8.62 -7.87 -1.78
N LEU A 167 8.67 -7.57 -3.08
CA LEU A 167 9.39 -8.34 -4.09
C LEU A 167 10.85 -7.88 -4.27
N GLU A 168 11.27 -6.85 -3.54
CA GLU A 168 12.61 -6.25 -3.59
C GLU A 168 13.04 -5.84 -5.00
N ASP A 169 12.11 -5.29 -5.79
CA ASP A 169 12.33 -4.87 -7.18
C ASP A 169 12.32 -3.33 -7.32
N ALA A 170 13.51 -2.74 -7.45
CA ALA A 170 13.67 -1.30 -7.62
C ALA A 170 13.01 -0.74 -8.91
N ALA A 171 12.92 -1.53 -9.99
CA ALA A 171 12.27 -1.06 -11.21
C ALA A 171 10.76 -0.94 -10.99
N LEU A 172 10.18 -1.89 -10.28
CA LEU A 172 8.77 -1.83 -9.88
C LEU A 172 8.50 -0.63 -8.94
N TYR A 173 9.46 -0.30 -8.07
CA TYR A 173 9.37 0.87 -7.20
C TYR A 173 9.27 2.17 -8.01
N LEU A 174 10.13 2.34 -9.03
CA LEU A 174 10.10 3.51 -9.91
C LEU A 174 8.79 3.61 -10.69
N VAL A 175 8.25 2.49 -11.17
CA VAL A 175 6.93 2.46 -11.84
C VAL A 175 5.84 2.92 -10.89
N GLY A 176 5.84 2.45 -9.65
CA GLY A 176 4.88 2.88 -8.63
C GLY A 176 4.99 4.38 -8.31
N LEU A 177 6.22 4.89 -8.21
CA LEU A 177 6.48 6.31 -7.99
C LEU A 177 5.96 7.17 -9.16
N LEU A 178 6.21 6.75 -10.40
CA LEU A 178 5.73 7.46 -11.59
C LEU A 178 4.20 7.50 -11.66
N ILE A 179 3.54 6.36 -11.43
CA ILE A 179 2.07 6.28 -11.44
C ILE A 179 1.48 7.17 -10.34
N GLY A 180 2.03 7.09 -9.12
CA GLY A 180 1.59 7.94 -8.02
C GLY A 180 1.78 9.43 -8.32
N ALA A 181 2.95 9.83 -8.82
CA ALA A 181 3.26 11.21 -9.16
C ALA A 181 2.35 11.76 -10.27
N LEU A 182 2.06 10.95 -11.31
CA LEU A 182 1.11 11.31 -12.36
C LEU A 182 -0.31 11.49 -11.79
N GLY A 183 -0.72 10.62 -10.87
CA GLY A 183 -2.01 10.74 -10.17
C GLY A 183 -2.14 12.07 -9.44
N VAL A 184 -1.14 12.40 -8.60
CA VAL A 184 -1.10 13.67 -7.86
C VAL A 184 -1.08 14.87 -8.81
N GLY A 185 -0.29 14.80 -9.89
CA GLY A 185 -0.23 15.87 -10.89
C GLY A 185 -1.57 16.12 -11.59
N LEU A 186 -2.30 15.05 -11.94
CA LEU A 186 -3.64 15.15 -12.52
C LEU A 186 -4.65 15.75 -11.53
N GLU A 187 -4.59 15.33 -10.27
CA GLU A 187 -5.46 15.83 -9.21
C GLU A 187 -5.27 17.34 -9.00
N ILE A 188 -4.02 17.80 -8.85
CA ILE A 188 -3.68 19.22 -8.70
C ILE A 188 -4.09 19.99 -9.97
N GLY A 189 -3.77 19.47 -11.14
CA GLY A 189 -4.12 20.09 -12.43
C GLY A 189 -5.62 20.32 -12.57
N LEU A 190 -6.43 19.30 -12.34
CA LEU A 190 -7.89 19.42 -12.43
C LEU A 190 -8.45 20.34 -11.35
N SER A 191 -7.93 20.27 -10.13
CA SER A 191 -8.36 21.14 -9.02
C SER A 191 -8.12 22.63 -9.35
N THR A 192 -6.95 22.96 -9.92
CA THR A 192 -6.65 24.35 -10.32
C THR A 192 -7.52 24.83 -11.47
N LEU A 193 -7.82 23.99 -12.46
CA LEU A 193 -8.70 24.34 -13.58
C LEU A 193 -10.13 24.64 -13.11
N VAL A 194 -10.65 23.85 -12.17
CA VAL A 194 -11.97 24.09 -11.57
C VAL A 194 -12.00 25.42 -10.84
N LEU A 195 -10.98 25.73 -10.03
CA LEU A 195 -10.89 26.99 -9.30
C LEU A 195 -10.84 28.21 -10.24
N GLN A 196 -10.06 28.11 -11.34
CA GLN A 196 -9.98 29.17 -12.35
C GLN A 196 -11.32 29.37 -13.06
N TYR A 197 -12.00 28.28 -13.43
CA TYR A 197 -13.30 28.35 -14.09
C TYR A 197 -14.35 29.02 -13.20
N VAL A 198 -14.44 28.63 -11.93
CA VAL A 198 -15.35 29.25 -10.96
C VAL A 198 -15.00 30.72 -10.72
N GLY A 199 -13.72 31.04 -10.57
CA GLY A 199 -13.26 32.42 -10.39
C GLY A 199 -13.52 33.33 -11.60
N SER A 200 -13.60 32.78 -12.82
CA SER A 200 -13.94 33.55 -14.02
C SER A 200 -15.44 33.88 -14.17
N GLN A 201 -16.30 33.23 -13.38
CA GLN A 201 -17.76 33.38 -13.44
C GLN A 201 -18.32 34.26 -12.30
N LEU A 202 -17.46 34.72 -11.38
CA LEU A 202 -17.77 35.62 -10.26
C LEU A 202 -17.23 37.02 -10.55
#